data_AF-A0A968VUM7-F1
#
_entry.id   AF-A0A968VUM7-F1
#
_cell.length_a   1.000
_cell.length_b   1.000
_cell.length_c   1.000
_cell.angle_alpha   90.00
_cell.angle_beta   90.00
_cell.angle_gamma   90.00
#
_symmetry.space_group_name_H-M   'P 1'
#
loop_
_entity.id
_entity.type
_entity.pdbx_description
1 polymer ?
#
loop_
_entity_poly.entity_id
_entity_poly.type
_entity_poly.pdbx_seq_one_letter_code
_entity_poly.pdbx_strand_id
1 'polypeptide(L)'
;MIESACFPDRIVHHSIFSLLEPMFDAAFYEHSYACRSGRGHHAAMLKLADWIKGAPHRYILKCDIKSFFPSIHRETLLQIIARSICDQAFTDCLRKLVMNAPGSGIPIGNLTSQLLPIST
;
A
#
# COMPACT_ATOMS: atom_id res chain seq x y z
N MET A 1 2.46 12.77 11.71
CA MET A 1 1.64 12.73 12.92
C MET A 1 1.14 11.30 13.03
N ILE A 2 1.45 10.58 14.11
CA ILE A 2 0.96 9.21 14.32
C ILE A 2 -0.44 9.36 14.91
N GLU A 3 -1.46 9.20 14.07
CA GLU A 3 -2.86 9.28 14.50
C GLU A 3 -3.45 7.88 14.47
N SER A 4 -3.83 7.42 15.65
CA SER A 4 -4.45 6.11 15.80
C SER A 4 -5.96 6.28 15.80
N ALA A 5 -6.64 5.72 14.80
CA ALA A 5 -8.10 5.75 14.73
C ALA A 5 -8.71 5.14 16.01
N CYS A 6 -9.95 5.51 16.36
CA CYS A 6 -10.66 4.89 17.48
C CYS A 6 -10.77 3.37 17.26
N PHE A 7 -10.78 2.57 18.32
CA PHE A 7 -10.75 1.10 18.20
C PHE A 7 -11.84 0.51 17.27
N PRO A 8 -13.11 0.98 17.29
CA PRO A 8 -14.14 0.52 16.36
C PRO A 8 -13.80 0.81 14.90
N ASP A 9 -13.23 1.98 14.62
CA ASP A 9 -12.82 2.35 13.27
C ASP A 9 -11.73 1.41 12.76
N ARG A 10 -10.79 1.01 13.62
CA ARG A 10 -9.74 0.03 13.24
C ARG A 10 -10.32 -1.32 12.84
N ILE A 11 -11.40 -1.77 13.50
CA ILE A 11 -12.08 -3.03 13.13
C ILE A 11 -12.70 -2.90 11.74
N VAL A 12 -13.36 -1.79 11.45
CA VAL A 12 -13.95 -1.51 10.14
C VAL A 12 -12.86 -1.43 9.08
N HIS A 13 -11.77 -0.71 9.34
CA HIS A 13 -10.62 -0.61 8.45
C HIS A 13 -9.98 -1.96 8.18
N HIS A 14 -9.82 -2.81 9.21
CA HIS A 14 -9.26 -4.15 9.05
C HIS A 14 -10.18 -5.02 8.19
N SER A 15 -11.49 -4.97 8.42
CA SER A 15 -12.47 -5.76 7.66
C SER A 15 -12.51 -5.36 6.19
N ILE A 16 -12.54 -4.04 5.90
CA ILE A 16 -12.42 -3.48 4.55
C ILE A 16 -11.11 -3.94 3.91
N PHE A 17 -10.01 -3.87 4.66
CA PHE A 17 -8.69 -4.24 4.16
C PHE A 17 -8.59 -5.74 3.81
N SER A 18 -9.09 -6.63 4.66
CA SER A 18 -9.06 -8.08 4.40
C SER A 18 -9.81 -8.48 3.13
N LEU A 19 -10.84 -7.73 2.73
CA LEU A 19 -11.54 -7.93 1.46
C LEU A 19 -10.74 -7.44 0.25
N LEU A 20 -9.99 -6.35 0.44
CA LEU A 20 -9.22 -5.71 -0.63
C LEU A 20 -7.85 -6.36 -0.87
N GLU A 21 -7.24 -6.91 0.18
CA GLU A 21 -5.93 -7.56 0.15
C GLU A 21 -5.78 -8.56 -1.00
N PRO A 22 -6.65 -9.57 -1.19
CA PRO A 22 -6.47 -10.55 -2.27
C PRO A 22 -6.59 -9.93 -3.67
N MET A 23 -7.42 -8.89 -3.84
CA MET A 23 -7.58 -8.21 -5.13
C MET A 23 -6.32 -7.42 -5.51
N PHE A 24 -5.76 -6.68 -4.55
CA PHE A 24 -4.53 -5.93 -4.77
C PHE A 24 -3.28 -6.83 -4.82
N ASP A 25 -3.25 -7.92 -4.06
CA ASP A 25 -2.14 -8.87 -4.07
C ASP A 25 -1.94 -9.50 -5.45
N ALA A 26 -3.04 -9.79 -6.16
CA ALA A 26 -3.03 -10.26 -7.53
C ALA A 26 -2.55 -9.20 -8.55
N ALA A 27 -2.76 -7.92 -8.26
CA ALA A 27 -2.36 -6.81 -9.13
C ALA A 27 -0.91 -6.34 -8.88
N PHE A 28 -0.31 -6.67 -7.74
CA PHE A 28 1.05 -6.24 -7.41
C PHE A 28 2.10 -6.90 -8.31
N TYR A 29 3.12 -6.12 -8.66
CA TYR A 29 4.30 -6.63 -9.35
C TYR A 29 4.96 -7.80 -8.61
N GLU A 30 5.46 -8.76 -9.37
CA GLU A 30 6.00 -10.02 -8.85
C GLU A 30 7.16 -9.80 -7.86
N HIS A 31 7.95 -8.74 -8.00
CA HIS A 31 9.06 -8.44 -7.09
C HIS A 31 8.74 -7.36 -6.06
N SER A 32 7.45 -7.12 -5.80
CA SER A 32 7.01 -6.42 -4.58
C SER A 32 7.01 -7.40 -3.40
N TYR A 33 7.82 -7.09 -2.39
CA TYR A 33 8.01 -7.93 -1.20
C TYR A 33 7.54 -7.27 0.11
N ALA A 34 7.16 -5.99 0.08
CA ALA A 34 6.74 -5.28 1.27
C ALA A 34 5.29 -5.65 1.63
N CYS A 35 5.08 -6.02 2.90
CA CYS A 35 3.75 -6.21 3.50
C CYS A 35 2.82 -7.14 2.72
N ARG A 36 3.36 -8.27 2.24
CA ARG A 36 2.61 -9.31 1.53
C ARG A 36 2.72 -10.64 2.27
N SER A 37 1.63 -11.38 2.35
CA SER A 37 1.64 -12.71 2.96
C SER A 37 2.61 -13.63 2.21
N GLY A 38 3.52 -14.28 2.94
CA GLY A 38 4.52 -15.19 2.37
C GLY A 38 5.67 -14.52 1.59
N ARG A 39 5.72 -13.17 1.53
CA ARG A 39 6.82 -12.42 0.90
C ARG A 39 7.39 -11.44 1.92
N GLY A 40 8.69 -11.51 2.14
CA GLY A 40 9.35 -10.66 3.14
C GLY A 40 10.79 -10.37 2.76
N HIS A 41 11.51 -9.72 3.68
CA HIS A 41 12.90 -9.31 3.46
C HIS A 41 13.81 -10.46 3.01
N HIS A 42 13.64 -11.65 3.59
CA HIS A 42 14.41 -12.83 3.21
C HIS A 42 14.20 -13.23 1.74
N ALA A 43 12.95 -13.24 1.26
CA ALA A 43 12.64 -13.55 -0.14
C ALA A 43 13.22 -12.50 -1.09
N ALA A 44 13.14 -11.21 -0.72
CA ALA A 44 13.72 -10.12 -1.49
C ALA A 44 15.26 -10.25 -1.60
N MET A 45 15.93 -10.58 -0.51
CA MET A 45 17.39 -10.75 -0.47
C MET A 45 17.86 -11.93 -1.31
N LEU A 46 17.15 -13.06 -1.27
CA LEU A 46 17.48 -14.22 -2.10
C LEU A 46 17.36 -13.88 -3.58
N LYS A 47 16.27 -13.22 -4.00
CA LYS A 47 16.10 -12.83 -5.41
C LYS A 47 17.15 -11.82 -5.86
N LEU A 48 17.49 -10.85 -5.00
CA LEU A 48 18.53 -9.87 -5.28
C LEU A 48 19.90 -10.55 -5.46
N ALA A 49 20.23 -11.53 -4.61
CA ALA A 49 21.48 -12.29 -4.71
C ALA A 49 21.57 -13.06 -6.04
N ASP A 50 20.47 -13.66 -6.50
CA ASP A 50 20.41 -14.36 -7.78
C ASP A 50 20.62 -13.41 -8.97
N TRP A 51 19.99 -12.22 -8.95
CA TRP A 51 20.20 -11.20 -9.98
C TRP A 51 21.64 -10.70 -10.05
N ILE A 52 22.28 -10.49 -8.89
CA ILE A 52 23.67 -10.02 -8.83
C ILE A 52 24.65 -11.09 -9.34
N LYS A 53 24.39 -12.37 -9.08
CA LYS A 53 25.25 -13.47 -9.55
C LYS A 53 25.30 -13.57 -11.08
N GLY A 54 24.18 -13.31 -11.76
CA GLY A 54 24.09 -13.40 -13.22
C GLY A 54 24.48 -12.13 -14.00
N ALA A 55 24.71 -11.00 -13.31
CA ALA A 55 24.91 -9.72 -13.97
C ALA A 55 26.39 -9.44 -14.30
N PRO A 56 26.74 -9.15 -15.57
CA PRO A 56 28.12 -8.79 -15.96
C PRO A 56 28.52 -7.39 -15.47
N HIS A 57 27.56 -6.51 -15.20
CA HIS A 57 27.77 -5.16 -14.67
C HIS A 57 26.93 -4.95 -13.41
N ARG A 58 27.59 -4.66 -12.28
CA ARG A 58 26.97 -4.59 -10.95
C ARG A 58 26.71 -3.16 -10.51
N TYR A 59 25.84 -2.47 -11.24
CA TYR A 59 25.36 -1.16 -10.82
C TYR A 59 24.00 -1.31 -10.13
N ILE A 60 23.86 -0.69 -8.96
CA ILE A 60 22.64 -0.73 -8.16
C ILE A 60 22.13 0.70 -8.04
N LEU A 61 20.88 0.92 -8.46
CA LEU A 61 20.17 2.17 -8.21
C LEU A 61 19.40 2.05 -6.89
N LYS A 62 19.79 2.85 -5.90
CA LYS A 62 19.03 3.00 -4.65
C LYS A 62 18.10 4.21 -4.78
N CYS A 63 16.80 3.97 -4.79
CA CYS A 63 15.76 5.00 -4.75
C CYS A 63 14.96 4.89 -3.46
N ASP A 64 14.61 6.03 -2.87
CA ASP A 64 13.73 6.14 -1.71
C ASP A 64 12.81 7.34 -1.90
N ILE A 65 11.52 7.18 -1.57
CA ILE A 65 10.53 8.24 -1.71
C ILE A 65 10.33 8.91 -0.36
N LYS A 66 10.77 10.16 -0.26
CA LYS A 66 10.58 10.96 0.94
C LYS A 66 9.08 11.17 1.21
N SER A 67 8.66 10.82 2.42
CA SER A 67 7.30 11.12 2.90
C SER A 67 6.21 10.60 1.96
N PHE A 68 6.29 9.32 1.56
CA PHE A 68 5.38 8.68 0.61
C PHE A 68 3.89 8.94 0.97
N PHE A 69 3.42 8.48 2.13
CA PHE A 69 2.01 8.58 2.54
C PHE A 69 1.41 10.01 2.59
N PRO A 70 2.08 11.02 3.18
CA PRO A 70 1.57 12.39 3.17
C PRO A 70 1.64 13.05 1.77
N SER A 71 2.44 12.51 0.85
CA SER A 71 2.56 13.01 -0.53
C SER A 71 1.53 12.40 -1.49
N ILE A 72 0.76 11.40 -1.06
CA ILE A 72 -0.27 10.77 -1.91
C ILE A 72 -1.44 11.73 -2.13
N HIS A 73 -1.74 12.03 -3.39
CA HIS A 73 -2.95 12.73 -3.78
C HIS A 73 -4.17 11.81 -3.61
N ARG A 74 -5.06 12.18 -2.69
CA ARG A 74 -6.26 11.41 -2.32
C ARG A 74 -7.17 11.14 -3.52
N GLU A 75 -7.35 12.11 -4.40
CA GLU A 75 -8.20 11.96 -5.58
C GLU A 75 -7.63 10.91 -6.55
N THR A 76 -6.33 10.97 -6.85
CA THR A 76 -5.65 10.00 -7.71
C THR A 76 -5.73 8.59 -7.12
N LEU A 77 -5.55 8.46 -5.80
CA LEU A 77 -5.70 7.18 -5.10
C LEU A 77 -7.11 6.62 -5.27
N LEU A 78 -8.14 7.45 -5.04
CA LEU A 78 -9.54 7.03 -5.19
C LEU A 78 -9.86 6.63 -6.62
N GLN A 79 -9.30 7.31 -7.62
CA GLN A 79 -9.45 6.94 -9.03
C GLN A 79 -8.81 5.58 -9.35
N ILE A 80 -7.63 5.28 -8.79
CA ILE A 80 -6.97 3.98 -8.97
C ILE A 80 -7.80 2.87 -8.32
N ILE A 81 -8.31 3.10 -7.11
CA ILE A 81 -9.13 2.13 -6.38
C ILE A 81 -10.46 1.90 -7.10
N ALA A 82 -11.11 2.96 -7.57
CA ALA A 82 -12.37 2.89 -8.31
C ALA A 82 -12.27 2.11 -9.63
N ARG A 83 -11.08 2.00 -10.23
CA ARG A 83 -10.85 1.13 -11.40
C ARG A 83 -10.85 -0.35 -11.04
N SER A 84 -10.53 -0.68 -9.80
CA SER A 84 -10.38 -2.07 -9.33
C SER A 84 -11.65 -2.60 -8.66
N ILE A 85 -12.54 -1.71 -8.22
CA ILE A 85 -13.75 -2.05 -7.47
C ILE A 85 -14.98 -1.56 -8.25
N CYS A 86 -15.87 -2.48 -8.63
CA CYS A 86 -17.13 -2.12 -9.32
C CYS A 86 -18.25 -1.69 -8.36
N ASP A 87 -18.13 -1.94 -7.06
CA ASP A 87 -19.15 -1.56 -6.07
C ASP A 87 -19.08 -0.07 -5.74
N GLN A 88 -20.11 0.66 -6.18
CA GLN A 88 -20.24 2.09 -5.97
C GLN A 88 -20.46 2.45 -4.50
N ALA A 89 -21.25 1.66 -3.76
CA ALA A 89 -21.55 1.93 -2.35
C ALA A 89 -20.30 1.75 -1.48
N PHE A 90 -19.50 0.74 -1.78
CA PHE A 90 -18.20 0.53 -1.14
C PHE A 90 -17.22 1.65 -1.46
N THR A 91 -17.13 2.05 -2.74
CA THR A 91 -16.26 3.14 -3.18
C THR A 91 -16.63 4.48 -2.51
N ASP A 92 -17.92 4.75 -2.35
CA ASP A 92 -18.41 5.95 -1.66
C ASP A 92 -18.11 5.93 -0.16
N CYS A 93 -18.19 4.76 0.48
CA CYS A 93 -17.78 4.57 1.88
C CYS A 93 -16.27 4.85 2.04
N LEU A 94 -15.44 4.28 1.18
CA LEU A 94 -14.00 4.47 1.18
C LEU A 94 -13.61 5.92 0.88
N ARG A 95 -14.32 6.59 -0.02
CA ARG A 95 -14.16 8.03 -0.28
C ARG A 95 -14.40 8.86 0.98
N LYS A 96 -15.50 8.62 1.69
CA LYS A 96 -15.80 9.34 2.96
C LYS A 96 -14.70 9.12 3.99
N LEU A 97 -14.20 7.90 4.09
CA LEU A 97 -13.16 7.50 5.03
C LEU A 97 -11.81 8.19 4.75
N VAL A 98 -11.40 8.23 3.48
CA VAL A 98 -10.14 8.88 3.05
C VAL A 98 -10.25 10.41 3.11
N MET A 99 -11.41 10.98 2.80
CA MET A 99 -11.63 12.43 2.78
C MET A 99 -11.81 13.03 4.17
N ASN A 100 -12.42 12.30 5.12
CA ASN A 100 -12.61 12.75 6.50
C ASN A 100 -11.32 12.69 7.35
N ALA A 101 -10.22 12.16 6.81
CA ALA A 101 -8.94 12.15 7.51
C ALA A 101 -8.32 13.56 7.59
N PRO A 102 -7.89 14.03 8.78
CA PRO A 102 -7.24 15.33 8.92
C PRO A 102 -5.87 15.37 8.22
N GLY A 103 -5.49 16.53 7.65
CA GLY A 103 -4.20 16.76 6.98
C GLY A 103 -4.20 16.53 5.46
N SER A 104 -3.01 16.62 4.83
CA SER A 104 -2.78 16.24 3.43
C SER A 104 -2.16 14.84 3.34
N GLY A 105 -2.74 13.98 2.51
CA GLY A 105 -2.30 12.58 2.33
C GLY A 105 -3.06 11.57 3.19
N ILE A 106 -2.55 10.33 3.29
CA ILE A 106 -3.20 9.25 4.05
C ILE A 106 -2.69 9.26 5.51
N PRO A 107 -3.56 9.26 6.53
CA PRO A 107 -3.14 9.26 7.92
C PRO A 107 -2.37 7.98 8.26
N ILE A 108 -1.18 8.14 8.85
CA ILE A 108 -0.32 7.04 9.30
C ILE A 108 -0.68 6.71 10.74
N GLY A 109 -1.07 5.46 10.98
CA GLY A 109 -1.51 4.96 12.30
C GLY A 109 -2.80 4.13 12.28
N ASN A 110 -3.35 3.91 11.10
CA ASN A 110 -4.38 2.92 10.79
C ASN A 110 -3.76 1.79 9.94
N LEU A 111 -4.24 0.54 10.02
CA LEU A 111 -3.65 -0.63 9.32
C LEU A 111 -3.45 -0.43 7.80
N THR A 112 -4.20 0.48 7.20
CA THR A 112 -4.02 0.96 5.82
C THR A 112 -2.63 1.55 5.55
N SER A 113 -1.97 2.15 6.55
CA SER A 113 -0.63 2.74 6.42
C SER A 113 0.53 1.73 6.52
N GLN A 114 0.28 0.51 7.02
CA GLN A 114 1.28 -0.57 6.98
C GLN A 114 1.24 -1.31 5.64
N LEU A 115 0.08 -1.41 4.99
CA LEU A 115 -0.11 -2.20 3.77
C LEU A 115 -0.19 -1.41 2.45
N LEU A 116 -0.07 -0.08 2.48
CA LEU A 116 -0.02 0.75 1.27
C LEU A 116 1.39 1.29 0.93
N PRO A 117 2.48 0.50 0.86
CA PRO A 117 3.58 0.88 -0.02
C PRO A 117 3.14 0.59 -1.47
N ILE A 118 2.25 1.44 -2.00
CA ILE A 118 1.84 1.37 -3.41
C ILE A 118 3.06 1.75 -4.24
N SER A 119 3.42 0.91 -5.21
CA SER A 119 4.51 1.20 -6.14
C SER A 119 4.25 2.50 -6.89
N THR A 120 5.16 3.44 -6.71
CA THR A 120 5.65 4.28 -7.82
C THR A 120 7.01 3.74 -8.22
#